data_AF-A0ABC8SVZ5-F1
#
_entry.id   AF-A0ABC8SVZ5-F1
#
_cell.length_a   1.000
_cell.length_b   1.000
_cell.length_c   1.000
_cell.angle_alpha   90.00
_cell.angle_beta   90.00
_cell.angle_gamma   90.00
#
_symmetry.space_group_name_H-M   'P 1'
#
loop_
_entity.id
_entity.type
_entity.pdbx_description
1 polymer ?
#
loop_
_entity_poly.entity_id
_entity_poly.type
_entity_poly.pdbx_seq_one_letter_code
_entity_poly.pdbx_strand_id
1 'polypeptide(L)'
;MVVATKLLARRNLIDTGKQFNMIAAAWIQFMIHDWIDHLEDTQQIELTAPREVANECPLKSFKFYKTKELKRPDPMVVATKLLARRNLIDTGKQFNMIAAAWIQFMIHDWIDHLEDTQQIELTAPREVANECPLKSFKFYKTKEVPTCFYEIKSGFLNTRTPWWDGSAIYGSNAERLQKVRTFRDGKLKIGIDGLLLRDHDGYVISGDIRNSWAGLSTLQALFVHEHNAVCDALKVINHEELNAFTFIFGC
;
A
#
# COMPACT_ATOMS: atom_id res chain seq x y z
N MET A 1 24.09 2.87 -15.61
CA MET A 1 22.98 2.99 -14.64
C MET A 1 22.71 4.45 -14.23
N VAL A 2 23.70 5.19 -13.69
CA VAL A 2 23.50 6.57 -13.18
C VAL A 2 22.94 7.57 -14.22
N VAL A 3 23.43 7.53 -15.47
CA VAL A 3 22.93 8.41 -16.55
C VAL A 3 21.44 8.17 -16.81
N ALA A 4 21.01 6.91 -16.86
CA ALA A 4 19.62 6.54 -17.06
C ALA A 4 18.74 7.05 -15.91
N THR A 5 19.14 6.86 -14.65
CA THR A 5 18.41 7.36 -13.48
C THR A 5 18.23 8.89 -13.53
N LYS A 6 19.29 9.63 -13.87
CA LYS A 6 19.21 11.11 -13.97
C LYS A 6 18.27 11.56 -15.09
N LEU A 7 18.28 10.89 -16.24
CA LEU A 7 17.38 11.20 -17.34
C LEU A 7 15.92 10.90 -16.97
N LEU A 8 15.67 9.74 -16.34
CA LEU A 8 14.34 9.37 -15.88
C LEU A 8 13.83 10.33 -14.81
N ALA A 9 14.62 10.66 -13.79
CA ALA A 9 14.22 11.60 -12.74
C ALA A 9 13.80 12.98 -13.30
N ARG A 10 14.43 13.42 -14.40
CA ARG A 10 14.13 14.71 -15.05
C ARG A 10 12.92 14.68 -15.98
N ARG A 11 12.61 13.53 -16.59
CA ARG A 11 11.61 13.45 -17.68
C ARG A 11 10.41 12.56 -17.34
N ASN A 12 10.49 11.81 -16.24
CA ASN A 12 9.57 10.73 -15.94
C ASN A 12 8.86 10.87 -14.58
N LEU A 13 8.96 12.04 -13.94
CA LEU A 13 8.17 12.39 -12.76
C LEU A 13 7.13 13.43 -13.16
N ILE A 14 5.89 12.98 -13.39
CA ILE A 14 4.77 13.80 -13.83
C ILE A 14 3.75 13.88 -12.69
N ASP A 15 3.29 15.10 -12.40
CA ASP A 15 2.29 15.33 -11.37
C ASP A 15 0.87 15.09 -11.91
N THR A 16 0.01 14.54 -11.06
CA THR A 16 -1.35 14.13 -11.38
C THR A 16 -2.38 14.75 -10.44
N GLY A 17 -2.01 15.75 -9.64
CA GLY A 17 -2.89 16.44 -8.71
C GLY A 17 -2.32 17.78 -8.27
N LYS A 18 -3.11 18.60 -7.55
CA LYS A 18 -2.59 19.91 -7.08
C LYS A 18 -1.48 19.62 -6.08
N GLN A 19 -0.30 20.18 -6.29
CA GLN A 19 0.69 20.26 -5.23
C GLN A 19 0.10 21.08 -4.09
N PHE A 20 0.16 20.55 -2.87
CA PHE A 20 -0.13 21.36 -1.68
C PHE A 20 0.75 22.61 -1.73
N ASN A 21 0.12 23.77 -1.53
CA ASN A 21 0.69 25.10 -1.79
C ASN A 21 2.06 25.29 -1.12
N MET A 22 3.09 25.74 -1.85
CA MET A 22 4.48 25.95 -1.35
C MET A 22 4.58 26.84 -0.09
N ILE A 23 3.58 27.66 0.20
CA ILE A 23 3.54 28.51 1.41
C ILE A 23 3.42 27.63 2.67
N ALA A 24 2.76 26.46 2.60
CA ALA A 24 2.75 25.51 3.71
C ALA A 24 4.15 24.92 3.95
N ALA A 25 4.92 24.64 2.89
CA ALA A 25 6.27 24.11 3.01
C ALA A 25 7.26 25.11 3.66
N ALA A 26 7.11 26.41 3.40
CA ALA A 26 7.93 27.45 4.01
C ALA A 26 7.60 27.71 5.50
N TRP A 27 6.31 27.58 5.88
CA TRP A 27 5.89 27.66 7.28
C TRP A 27 6.30 26.42 8.10
N ILE A 28 6.29 25.24 7.48
CA ILE A 28 6.78 23.99 8.09
C ILE A 28 8.26 24.11 8.46
N GLN A 29 9.09 24.77 7.65
CA GLN A 29 10.51 24.88 7.91
C GLN A 29 10.88 25.84 9.06
N PHE A 30 10.01 26.82 9.37
CA PHE A 30 10.20 27.75 10.50
C PHE A 30 9.78 27.13 11.85
N MET A 31 8.82 26.20 11.85
CA MET A 31 8.30 25.54 13.06
C MET A 31 9.18 24.38 13.56
N ILE A 32 10.12 23.86 12.75
CA ILE A 32 10.95 22.69 13.12
C ILE A 32 11.93 23.00 14.28
N HIS A 33 12.30 24.26 14.50
CA HIS A 33 13.34 24.61 15.48
C HIS A 33 12.82 24.86 16.91
N ASP A 34 11.53 25.17 17.11
CA ASP A 34 10.96 25.58 18.41
C ASP A 34 9.97 24.56 19.04
N TRP A 35 9.65 23.46 18.35
CA TRP A 35 8.49 22.59 18.68
C TRP A 35 8.80 21.27 19.38
N ILE A 36 10.07 20.99 19.73
CA ILE A 36 10.46 19.70 20.32
C ILE A 36 9.97 19.53 21.78
N ASP A 37 9.60 20.62 22.48
CA ASP A 37 9.37 20.55 23.94
C ASP A 37 7.90 20.55 24.41
N HIS A 38 6.88 20.81 23.58
CA HIS A 38 5.51 21.06 24.07
C HIS A 38 4.39 20.35 23.26
N LEU A 39 4.22 19.03 23.41
CA LEU A 39 3.08 18.31 22.81
C LEU A 39 2.47 17.25 23.74
N GLU A 40 1.43 17.66 24.46
CA GLU A 40 0.57 16.79 25.29
C GLU A 40 -0.61 16.17 24.54
N ASP A 41 -0.79 16.37 23.23
CA ASP A 41 -1.95 15.84 22.51
C ASP A 41 -1.60 15.00 21.28
N THR A 42 -2.30 13.86 21.21
CA THR A 42 -2.13 12.66 20.37
C THR A 42 -2.33 12.83 18.86
N GLN A 43 -1.99 13.98 18.28
CA GLN A 43 -2.15 14.23 16.85
C GLN A 43 -0.89 14.85 16.24
N GLN A 44 -0.40 14.16 15.19
CA GLN A 44 0.48 14.67 14.13
C GLN A 44 1.99 14.61 14.37
N ILE A 45 2.57 13.52 13.86
CA ILE A 45 3.97 13.48 13.40
C ILE A 45 3.94 13.47 11.87
N GLU A 46 3.70 14.61 11.25
CA GLU A 46 3.58 14.70 9.78
C GLU A 46 4.44 15.82 9.22
N LEU A 47 5.74 15.53 9.13
CA LEU A 47 6.72 16.43 8.53
C LEU A 47 6.60 16.54 6.99
N THR A 48 5.68 15.83 6.34
CA THR A 48 5.33 16.02 4.92
C THR A 48 3.93 15.47 4.63
N ALA A 49 2.91 16.31 4.79
CA ALA A 49 1.48 16.01 4.54
C ALA A 49 0.90 14.83 5.34
N PRO A 50 -0.38 14.89 5.72
CA PRO A 50 -0.95 13.79 6.48
C PRO A 50 -0.96 12.42 5.78
N ARG A 51 -0.78 11.32 6.51
CA ARG A 51 -0.94 9.92 6.01
C ARG A 51 -2.29 9.76 5.33
N GLU A 52 -3.33 10.37 5.90
CA GLU A 52 -4.67 10.43 5.31
C GLU A 52 -4.69 11.20 3.99
N VAL A 53 -3.92 12.28 3.88
CA VAL A 53 -3.76 13.08 2.66
C VAL A 53 -2.92 12.37 1.59
N ALA A 54 -1.99 11.49 1.99
CA ALA A 54 -1.20 10.68 1.05
C ALA A 54 -2.05 9.62 0.33
N ASN A 55 -3.10 9.09 0.98
CA ASN A 55 -4.06 8.15 0.38
C ASN A 55 -5.03 8.84 -0.61
N GLU A 56 -5.07 10.16 -0.63
CA GLU A 56 -5.88 10.93 -1.58
C GLU A 56 -5.06 11.48 -2.75
N CYS A 57 -3.77 11.15 -2.82
CA CYS A 57 -2.91 11.59 -3.91
C CYS A 57 -3.14 10.73 -5.17
N PRO A 58 -3.49 11.36 -6.32
CA PRO A 58 -3.62 10.62 -7.57
C PRO A 58 -2.30 9.97 -7.99
N LEU A 59 -2.34 8.73 -8.46
CA LEU A 59 -1.17 8.01 -8.95
C LEU A 59 -0.56 8.71 -10.17
N LYS A 60 0.76 8.94 -10.11
CA LYS A 60 1.54 9.55 -11.18
C LYS A 60 1.56 8.65 -12.41
N SER A 61 1.34 9.22 -13.59
CA SER A 61 1.22 8.43 -14.83
C SER A 61 1.93 9.05 -16.03
N PHE A 62 2.31 8.19 -16.98
CA PHE A 62 3.09 8.56 -18.16
C PHE A 62 2.23 9.00 -19.35
N LYS A 63 1.11 8.32 -19.59
CA LYS A 63 0.15 8.56 -20.69
C LYS A 63 -1.19 7.91 -20.34
N PHE A 64 -2.29 8.59 -20.66
CA PHE A 64 -3.63 8.00 -20.58
C PHE A 64 -3.95 7.22 -21.85
N TYR A 65 -4.49 6.01 -21.67
CA TYR A 65 -4.92 5.13 -22.76
C TYR A 65 -6.18 5.66 -23.45
N LYS A 66 -6.33 5.36 -24.75
CA LYS A 66 -7.57 5.62 -25.49
C LYS A 66 -8.65 4.66 -25.00
N THR A 67 -9.69 5.20 -24.35
CA THR A 67 -10.87 4.44 -23.85
C THR A 67 -11.59 3.61 -24.92
N LYS A 68 -11.39 3.92 -26.21
CA LYS A 68 -12.06 3.24 -27.34
C LYS A 68 -11.54 1.83 -27.63
N GLU A 69 -10.45 1.38 -27.01
CA GLU A 69 -9.77 0.12 -27.35
C GLU A 69 -9.62 -0.86 -26.17
N LEU A 70 -10.34 -0.64 -25.06
CA LEU A 70 -10.20 -1.44 -23.83
C LEU A 70 -10.40 -2.97 -24.01
N LYS A 71 -11.16 -3.39 -25.02
CA LYS A 71 -11.43 -4.82 -25.33
C LYS A 71 -10.80 -5.28 -26.65
N ARG A 72 -9.79 -4.59 -27.16
CA ARG A 72 -9.15 -4.91 -28.44
C ARG A 72 -7.62 -5.07 -28.28
N PRO A 73 -7.08 -6.29 -28.36
CA PRO A 73 -7.77 -7.58 -28.47
C PRO A 73 -8.61 -7.92 -27.22
N ASP A 74 -9.51 -8.90 -27.32
CA ASP A 74 -10.35 -9.29 -26.20
C ASP A 74 -9.51 -9.80 -25.01
N PRO A 75 -9.74 -9.30 -23.77
CA PRO A 75 -8.91 -9.64 -22.62
C PRO A 75 -8.92 -11.14 -22.29
N MET A 76 -10.03 -11.83 -22.54
CA MET A 76 -10.16 -13.26 -22.26
C MET A 76 -9.44 -14.10 -23.31
N VAL A 77 -9.33 -13.60 -24.55
CA VAL A 77 -8.46 -14.21 -25.57
C VAL A 77 -6.99 -14.07 -25.15
N VAL A 78 -6.56 -12.89 -24.71
CA VAL A 78 -5.19 -12.65 -24.21
C VAL A 78 -4.89 -13.57 -23.01
N ALA A 79 -5.78 -13.61 -22.01
CA ALA A 79 -5.60 -14.44 -20.82
C ALA A 79 -5.49 -15.92 -21.18
N THR A 80 -6.39 -16.43 -22.03
CA THR A 80 -6.42 -17.85 -22.41
C THR A 80 -5.21 -18.24 -23.25
N LYS A 81 -4.86 -17.44 -24.25
CA LYS A 81 -3.82 -17.85 -25.22
C LYS A 81 -2.40 -17.53 -24.76
N LEU A 82 -2.20 -16.48 -23.96
CA LEU A 82 -0.86 -15.97 -23.60
C LEU A 82 -0.51 -16.07 -22.11
N LEU A 83 -1.48 -16.07 -21.19
CA LEU A 83 -1.21 -16.03 -19.74
C LEU A 83 -1.49 -17.37 -19.04
N ALA A 84 -2.41 -18.17 -19.55
CA ALA A 84 -2.75 -19.46 -18.97
C ALA A 84 -1.49 -20.35 -18.88
N ARG A 85 -1.15 -20.75 -17.65
CA ARG A 85 0.02 -21.59 -17.39
C ARG A 85 -0.18 -22.95 -18.06
N ARG A 86 0.69 -23.28 -19.03
CA ARG A 86 0.72 -24.60 -19.68
C ARG A 86 1.69 -25.55 -18.98
N ASN A 87 2.91 -25.06 -18.76
CA ASN A 87 3.95 -25.72 -18.00
C ASN A 87 4.42 -24.78 -16.89
N LEU A 88 4.78 -25.33 -15.74
CA LEU A 88 5.43 -24.56 -14.69
C LEU A 88 6.88 -24.30 -15.10
N ILE A 89 7.23 -23.03 -15.25
CA ILE A 89 8.61 -22.58 -15.44
C ILE A 89 8.99 -21.83 -14.16
N ASP A 90 9.99 -22.34 -13.46
CA ASP A 90 10.50 -21.74 -12.22
C ASP A 90 11.77 -20.91 -12.47
N THR A 91 12.34 -20.37 -11.39
CA THR A 91 13.55 -19.55 -11.39
C THR A 91 14.78 -20.33 -10.92
N GLY A 92 14.71 -21.66 -10.90
CA GLY A 92 15.71 -22.53 -10.32
C GLY A 92 16.00 -22.18 -8.86
N LYS A 93 17.26 -21.88 -8.54
CA LYS A 93 17.70 -21.52 -7.18
C LYS A 93 17.72 -20.01 -6.92
N GLN A 94 17.37 -19.19 -7.91
CA GLN A 94 17.57 -17.74 -7.84
C GLN A 94 16.50 -17.04 -6.99
N PHE A 95 15.24 -17.49 -7.05
CA PHE A 95 14.12 -16.75 -6.44
C PHE A 95 13.08 -17.71 -5.83
N ASN A 96 13.06 -17.78 -4.50
CA ASN A 96 12.20 -18.70 -3.76
C ASN A 96 10.79 -18.11 -3.49
N MET A 97 9.92 -18.91 -2.88
CA MET A 97 8.55 -18.48 -2.55
C MET A 97 8.47 -17.42 -1.44
N ILE A 98 9.49 -17.29 -0.59
CA ILE A 98 9.56 -16.21 0.40
C ILE A 98 9.78 -14.88 -0.33
N ALA A 99 10.63 -14.86 -1.34
CA ALA A 99 10.84 -13.68 -2.17
C ALA A 99 9.58 -13.31 -2.98
N ALA A 100 8.80 -14.31 -3.43
CA ALA A 100 7.49 -14.08 -4.05
C ALA A 100 6.47 -13.49 -3.06
N ALA A 101 6.45 -13.98 -1.81
CA ALA A 101 5.62 -13.41 -0.76
C ALA A 101 6.07 -11.99 -0.40
N TRP A 102 7.38 -11.73 -0.38
CA TRP A 102 7.96 -10.43 -0.05
C TRP A 102 7.48 -9.34 -1.01
N ILE A 103 7.52 -9.59 -2.32
CA ILE A 103 7.10 -8.56 -3.26
C ILE A 103 5.60 -8.26 -3.13
N GLN A 104 4.76 -9.25 -2.82
CA GLN A 104 3.35 -8.98 -2.50
C GLN A 104 3.20 -8.22 -1.18
N PHE A 105 3.99 -8.54 -0.15
CA PHE A 105 4.02 -7.79 1.12
C PHE A 105 4.38 -6.32 0.90
N MET A 106 5.31 -6.01 -0.02
CA MET A 106 5.62 -4.63 -0.40
C MET A 106 4.46 -3.96 -1.15
N ILE A 107 3.76 -4.67 -2.04
CA ILE A 107 2.56 -4.12 -2.71
C ILE A 107 1.46 -3.77 -1.69
N HIS A 108 1.33 -4.56 -0.62
CA HIS A 108 0.43 -4.28 0.50
C HIS A 108 0.82 -3.06 1.32
N ASP A 109 2.07 -2.59 1.20
CA ASP A 109 2.52 -1.33 1.76
C ASP A 109 2.25 -0.17 0.79
N TRP A 110 2.50 -0.37 -0.51
CA TRP A 110 2.63 0.76 -1.44
C TRP A 110 1.35 1.17 -2.16
N ILE A 111 0.62 0.23 -2.77
CA ILE A 111 -0.35 0.57 -3.82
C ILE A 111 -1.59 -0.30 -3.82
N ASP A 112 -2.76 0.33 -3.89
CA ASP A 112 -4.05 -0.27 -4.20
C ASP A 112 -4.97 0.78 -4.82
N HIS A 113 -5.77 0.43 -5.82
CA HIS A 113 -6.60 1.41 -6.51
C HIS A 113 -7.97 1.52 -5.86
N LEU A 114 -8.45 2.76 -5.73
CA LEU A 114 -9.82 3.00 -5.34
C LEU A 114 -10.79 2.52 -6.42
N GLU A 115 -11.70 1.65 -6.00
CA GLU A 115 -12.79 1.15 -6.84
C GLU A 115 -13.98 2.11 -6.83
N ASP A 116 -14.67 2.18 -7.96
CA ASP A 116 -15.96 2.83 -8.11
C ASP A 116 -17.07 1.86 -7.66
N THR A 117 -18.28 2.38 -7.53
CA THR A 117 -19.49 1.61 -7.22
C THR A 117 -20.06 0.90 -8.45
N GLN A 118 -19.72 1.37 -9.65
CA GLN A 118 -20.19 0.79 -10.90
C GLN A 118 -19.47 -0.54 -11.21
N GLN A 119 -20.25 -1.60 -11.41
CA GLN A 119 -19.72 -2.87 -11.92
C GLN A 119 -19.73 -2.93 -13.44
N ILE A 120 -18.72 -3.58 -13.99
CA ILE A 120 -18.63 -3.96 -15.40
C ILE A 120 -18.48 -5.46 -15.53
N GLU A 121 -18.95 -6.01 -16.64
CA GLU A 121 -18.89 -7.44 -16.94
C GLU A 121 -17.99 -7.71 -18.15
N LEU A 122 -17.16 -8.74 -18.03
CA LEU A 122 -16.45 -9.36 -19.14
C LEU A 122 -17.02 -10.76 -19.39
N THR A 123 -17.26 -11.06 -20.66
CA THR A 123 -17.81 -12.33 -21.12
C THR A 123 -16.88 -12.92 -22.15
N ALA A 124 -16.56 -14.21 -22.00
CA ALA A 124 -15.63 -14.90 -22.87
C ALA A 124 -16.21 -14.98 -24.29
N PRO A 125 -15.46 -14.57 -25.33
CA PRO A 125 -15.91 -14.79 -26.69
C PRO A 125 -15.91 -16.28 -26.99
N ARG A 126 -16.83 -16.71 -27.88
CA ARG A 126 -17.09 -18.13 -28.20
C ARG A 126 -15.83 -18.91 -28.56
N GLU A 127 -14.87 -18.23 -29.18
CA GLU A 127 -13.58 -18.80 -29.62
C GLU A 127 -12.74 -19.38 -28.49
N VAL A 128 -12.78 -18.78 -27.29
CA VAL A 128 -12.00 -19.23 -26.11
C VAL A 128 -12.86 -19.62 -24.93
N ALA A 129 -14.18 -19.42 -25.01
CA ALA A 129 -15.10 -19.67 -23.92
C ALA A 129 -14.96 -21.07 -23.32
N ASN A 130 -14.72 -22.12 -24.12
CA ASN A 130 -14.56 -23.49 -23.63
C ASN A 130 -13.31 -23.70 -22.76
N GLU A 131 -12.25 -22.91 -22.98
CA GLU A 131 -10.99 -22.98 -22.23
C GLU A 131 -10.99 -22.08 -20.98
N CYS A 132 -11.93 -21.12 -20.89
CA CYS A 132 -12.03 -20.23 -19.72
C CYS A 132 -12.70 -20.93 -18.52
N PRO A 133 -12.09 -20.88 -17.31
CA PRO A 133 -12.72 -21.38 -16.09
C PRO A 133 -14.03 -20.65 -15.75
N LEU A 134 -14.06 -19.33 -15.95
CA LEU A 134 -15.25 -18.49 -15.82
C LEU A 134 -15.71 -18.04 -17.20
N LYS A 135 -17.00 -18.22 -17.51
CA LYS A 135 -17.58 -17.79 -18.80
C LYS A 135 -17.90 -16.29 -18.81
N SER A 136 -18.24 -15.73 -17.66
CA SER A 136 -18.25 -14.30 -17.42
C SER A 136 -17.91 -14.00 -15.96
N PHE A 137 -17.48 -12.78 -15.69
CA PHE A 137 -17.25 -12.28 -14.34
C PHE A 137 -17.46 -10.77 -14.28
N LYS A 138 -17.86 -10.30 -13.09
CA LYS A 138 -18.08 -8.88 -12.79
C LYS A 138 -17.01 -8.37 -11.85
N PHE A 139 -16.67 -7.10 -12.01
CA PHE A 139 -15.75 -6.38 -11.13
C PHE A 139 -16.06 -4.90 -11.16
N TYR A 140 -15.57 -4.17 -10.16
CA TYR A 140 -15.77 -2.74 -10.05
C TYR A 140 -14.86 -1.98 -11.01
N LYS A 141 -15.38 -0.91 -11.61
CA LYS A 141 -14.56 0.04 -12.38
C LYS A 141 -13.57 0.72 -11.44
N THR A 142 -12.37 1.05 -11.91
CA THR A 142 -11.47 1.95 -11.17
C THR A 142 -12.07 3.35 -11.10
N LYS A 143 -12.07 3.98 -9.92
CA LYS A 143 -12.64 5.32 -9.71
C LYS A 143 -11.77 6.40 -10.35
N GLU A 144 -12.30 7.06 -11.36
CA GLU A 144 -11.68 8.23 -11.99
C GLU A 144 -12.04 9.49 -11.20
N VAL A 145 -11.03 10.26 -10.79
CA VAL A 145 -11.20 11.54 -10.10
C VAL A 145 -10.69 12.66 -10.99
N PRO A 146 -11.45 13.76 -11.18
CA PRO A 146 -10.98 14.90 -11.95
C PRO A 146 -9.70 15.49 -11.34
N THR A 147 -8.72 15.74 -12.19
CA THR A 147 -7.50 16.44 -11.80
C THR A 147 -7.67 17.89 -12.21
N CYS A 148 -7.32 18.84 -11.34
CA CYS A 148 -7.47 20.28 -11.62
C CYS A 148 -6.43 20.82 -12.63
N PHE A 149 -5.90 19.97 -13.52
CA PHE A 149 -4.86 20.30 -14.50
C PHE A 149 -5.43 20.27 -15.92
N TYR A 150 -4.83 21.05 -16.80
CA TYR A 150 -5.24 21.09 -18.22
C TYR A 150 -4.72 19.88 -19.00
N GLU A 151 -3.47 19.47 -18.75
CA GLU A 151 -2.78 18.39 -19.48
C GLU A 151 -3.29 17.00 -19.09
N ILE A 152 -3.49 16.80 -17.78
CA ILE A 152 -4.06 15.58 -17.21
C ILE A 152 -5.37 16.01 -16.58
N LYS A 153 -6.49 15.44 -17.05
CA LYS A 153 -7.86 15.84 -16.66
C LYS A 153 -8.52 14.90 -15.65
N SER A 154 -8.04 13.67 -15.55
CA SER A 154 -8.48 12.71 -14.54
C SER A 154 -7.29 11.88 -14.05
N GLY A 155 -7.43 11.29 -12.87
CA GLY A 155 -6.45 10.43 -12.23
C GLY A 155 -7.14 9.36 -11.38
N PHE A 156 -6.33 8.50 -10.75
CA PHE A 156 -6.81 7.39 -9.92
C PHE A 156 -6.19 7.50 -8.53
N LEU A 157 -7.00 7.27 -7.49
CA LEU A 157 -6.55 7.36 -6.11
C LEU A 157 -5.92 6.05 -5.63
N ASN A 158 -4.89 6.18 -4.80
CA ASN A 158 -4.26 5.08 -4.10
C ASN A 158 -4.88 4.92 -2.71
N THR A 159 -5.55 3.81 -2.41
CA THR A 159 -6.17 3.59 -1.09
C THR A 159 -5.17 3.24 0.02
N ARG A 160 -3.89 3.04 -0.34
CA ARG A 160 -2.77 2.81 0.58
C ARG A 160 -1.85 4.02 0.64
N THR A 161 -1.00 4.06 1.67
CA THR A 161 0.05 5.06 1.79
C THR A 161 1.14 4.75 0.76
N PRO A 162 1.46 5.65 -0.20
CA PRO A 162 2.49 5.38 -1.21
C PRO A 162 3.92 5.42 -0.64
N TRP A 163 4.06 5.76 0.63
CA TRP A 163 5.33 5.75 1.35
C TRP A 163 5.75 4.31 1.66
N TRP A 164 7.04 4.12 1.91
CA TRP A 164 7.52 2.88 2.47
C TRP A 164 7.49 2.99 4.00
N ASP A 165 6.30 2.89 4.58
CA ASP A 165 6.05 3.17 6.00
C ASP A 165 5.53 1.98 6.81
N GLY A 166 5.54 0.78 6.22
CA GLY A 166 5.14 -0.46 6.90
C GLY A 166 3.62 -0.57 7.09
N SER A 167 2.82 0.16 6.31
CA SER A 167 1.36 0.13 6.39
C SER A 167 0.77 -1.26 6.18
N ALA A 168 1.53 -2.18 5.57
CA ALA A 168 1.19 -3.60 5.50
C ALA A 168 0.97 -4.25 6.88
N ILE A 169 1.62 -3.78 7.95
CA ILE A 169 1.41 -4.24 9.34
C ILE A 169 0.76 -3.18 10.25
N TYR A 170 0.95 -1.89 9.97
CA TYR A 170 0.42 -0.79 10.79
C TYR A 170 -0.95 -0.30 10.33
N GLY A 171 -1.33 -0.54 9.07
CA GLY A 171 -2.52 0.00 8.45
C GLY A 171 -2.31 1.39 7.86
N SER A 172 -3.09 1.74 6.84
CA SER A 172 -2.96 3.02 6.11
C SER A 172 -3.79 4.17 6.72
N ASN A 173 -4.48 3.96 7.85
CA ASN A 173 -5.26 4.98 8.56
C ASN A 173 -5.34 4.70 10.07
N ALA A 174 -5.76 5.70 10.84
CA ALA A 174 -5.82 5.63 12.30
C ALA A 174 -6.76 4.52 12.81
N GLU A 175 -7.90 4.31 12.14
CA GLU A 175 -8.85 3.25 12.51
C GLU A 175 -8.19 1.87 12.42
N ARG A 176 -7.46 1.59 11.34
CA ARG A 176 -6.78 0.31 11.14
C ARG A 176 -5.60 0.16 12.10
N LEU A 177 -4.85 1.22 12.35
CA LEU A 177 -3.77 1.24 13.32
C LEU A 177 -4.28 0.85 14.71
N GLN A 178 -5.38 1.45 15.18
CA GLN A 178 -5.97 1.11 16.48
C GLN A 178 -6.34 -0.38 16.58
N LYS A 179 -6.76 -1.02 15.48
CA LYS A 179 -7.11 -2.45 15.47
C LYS A 179 -5.90 -3.36 15.71
N VAL A 180 -4.71 -2.99 15.24
CA VAL A 180 -3.50 -3.82 15.34
C VAL A 180 -2.70 -3.60 16.63
N ARG A 181 -2.88 -2.47 17.33
CA ARG A 181 -2.13 -2.15 18.56
C ARG A 181 -2.68 -2.86 19.79
N THR A 182 -1.76 -3.23 20.70
CA THR A 182 -2.09 -3.71 22.04
C THR A 182 -2.31 -2.58 23.05
N PHE A 183 -1.84 -1.37 22.72
CA PHE A 183 -1.76 -0.21 23.63
C PHE A 183 -0.95 -0.48 24.91
N ARG A 184 -0.02 -1.44 24.85
CA ARG A 184 0.90 -1.77 25.92
C ARG A 184 2.31 -1.87 25.38
N ASP A 185 3.25 -1.16 26.00
CA ASP A 185 4.68 -1.19 25.65
C ASP A 185 4.96 -0.96 24.16
N GLY A 186 4.12 -0.19 23.49
CA GLY A 186 4.23 0.05 22.04
C GLY A 186 3.70 -1.04 21.11
N LYS A 187 3.46 -2.25 21.63
CA LYS A 187 3.40 -3.49 20.86
C LYS A 187 2.19 -3.65 19.93
N LEU A 188 2.39 -4.48 18.91
CA LEU A 188 1.36 -4.98 18.00
C LEU A 188 0.82 -6.35 18.46
N LYS A 189 -0.45 -6.60 18.14
CA LYS A 189 -1.17 -7.84 18.45
C LYS A 189 -0.57 -9.02 17.68
N ILE A 190 -0.26 -10.09 18.40
CA ILE A 190 0.20 -11.37 17.85
C ILE A 190 -0.37 -12.51 18.68
N GLY A 191 -0.62 -13.66 18.05
CA GLY A 191 -1.06 -14.89 18.72
C GLY A 191 0.05 -15.52 19.55
N ILE A 192 -0.35 -16.31 20.55
CA ILE A 192 0.58 -17.07 21.40
C ILE A 192 1.31 -18.18 20.62
N ASP A 193 0.73 -18.61 19.50
CA ASP A 193 1.32 -19.52 18.52
C ASP A 193 2.32 -18.84 17.57
N GLY A 194 2.54 -17.53 17.75
CA GLY A 194 3.43 -16.72 16.90
C GLY A 194 2.82 -16.35 15.55
N LEU A 195 1.54 -16.64 15.31
CA LEU A 195 0.81 -16.27 14.09
C LEU A 195 -0.06 -15.02 14.32
N LEU A 196 -0.56 -14.43 13.23
CA LEU A 196 -1.50 -13.32 13.33
C LEU A 196 -2.80 -13.77 14.02
N LEU A 197 -3.31 -12.95 14.93
CA LEU A 197 -4.64 -13.15 15.51
C LEU A 197 -5.72 -13.08 14.43
N ARG A 198 -6.88 -13.67 14.71
CA ARG A 198 -8.06 -13.58 13.85
C ARG A 198 -9.20 -12.88 14.58
N ASP A 199 -10.01 -12.16 13.82
CA ASP A 199 -11.27 -11.62 14.32
C ASP A 199 -12.38 -12.69 14.36
N HIS A 200 -13.59 -12.28 14.72
CA HIS A 200 -14.75 -13.16 14.85
C HIS A 200 -15.21 -13.76 13.51
N ASP A 201 -14.89 -13.10 12.40
CA ASP A 201 -15.20 -13.57 11.05
C ASP A 201 -14.08 -14.45 10.46
N GLY A 202 -12.99 -14.64 11.20
CA GLY A 202 -11.86 -15.48 10.82
C GLY A 202 -10.79 -14.76 9.98
N TYR A 203 -10.92 -13.45 9.77
CA TYR A 203 -9.91 -12.65 9.08
C TYR A 203 -8.72 -12.37 9.98
N VAL A 204 -7.51 -12.38 9.40
CA VAL A 204 -6.29 -12.07 10.15
C VAL A 204 -6.25 -10.59 10.53
N ILE A 205 -5.71 -10.29 11.71
CA ILE A 205 -5.55 -8.93 12.22
C ILE A 205 -4.12 -8.48 11.87
N SER A 206 -4.01 -7.56 10.91
CA SER A 206 -2.76 -6.90 10.50
C SER A 206 -3.07 -5.59 9.76
N GLY A 207 -2.08 -4.88 9.24
CA GLY A 207 -2.27 -3.58 8.58
C GLY A 207 -3.17 -3.68 7.35
N ASP A 208 -2.74 -4.39 6.32
CA ASP A 208 -3.53 -4.64 5.10
C ASP A 208 -3.63 -6.15 4.80
N ILE A 209 -4.86 -6.64 4.65
CA ILE A 209 -5.15 -8.07 4.46
C ILE A 209 -5.92 -8.37 3.16
N ARG A 210 -6.09 -7.37 2.27
CA ARG A 210 -6.94 -7.49 1.08
C ARG A 210 -6.31 -8.44 0.06
N ASN A 211 -7.03 -9.46 -0.40
CA ASN A 211 -6.54 -10.45 -1.37
C ASN A 211 -5.23 -11.17 -0.95
N SER A 212 -5.12 -11.50 0.35
CA SER A 212 -3.93 -12.11 0.95
C SER A 212 -3.87 -13.65 0.80
N TRP A 213 -2.72 -14.24 1.11
CA TRP A 213 -2.47 -15.69 1.22
C TRP A 213 -1.46 -15.98 2.32
N ALA A 214 -1.26 -17.27 2.65
CA ALA A 214 -0.44 -17.68 3.79
C ALA A 214 0.98 -17.09 3.80
N GLY A 215 1.66 -17.03 2.65
CA GLY A 215 3.03 -16.47 2.59
C GLY A 215 3.09 -15.01 3.01
N LEU A 216 2.07 -14.21 2.67
CA LEU A 216 1.95 -12.82 3.11
C LEU A 216 1.70 -12.73 4.61
N SER A 217 0.76 -13.52 5.15
CA SER A 217 0.48 -13.56 6.59
C SER A 217 1.71 -13.99 7.42
N THR A 218 2.54 -14.89 6.90
CA THR A 218 3.80 -15.28 7.55
C THR A 218 4.77 -14.11 7.64
N LEU A 219 4.94 -13.31 6.58
CA LEU A 219 5.81 -12.14 6.62
C LEU A 219 5.26 -11.04 7.53
N GLN A 220 3.94 -10.81 7.52
CA GLN A 220 3.30 -9.90 8.45
C GLN A 220 3.55 -10.30 9.91
N ALA A 221 3.38 -11.59 10.24
CA ALA A 221 3.67 -12.09 11.58
C ALA A 221 5.16 -11.88 11.95
N LEU A 222 6.08 -12.18 11.03
CA LEU A 222 7.52 -11.98 11.23
C LEU A 222 7.84 -10.52 11.58
N PHE A 223 7.30 -9.56 10.84
CA PHE A 223 7.56 -8.13 11.11
C PHE A 223 6.83 -7.60 12.34
N VAL A 224 5.73 -8.21 12.74
CA VAL A 224 5.10 -7.94 14.05
C VAL A 224 6.00 -8.41 15.19
N HIS A 225 6.62 -9.59 15.07
CA HIS A 225 7.63 -10.05 16.04
C HIS A 225 8.83 -9.11 16.09
N GLU A 226 9.35 -8.69 14.93
CA GLU A 226 10.45 -7.73 14.84
C GLU A 226 10.10 -6.41 15.54
N HIS A 227 8.93 -5.84 15.25
CA HIS A 227 8.46 -4.62 15.91
C HIS A 227 8.40 -4.79 17.44
N ASN A 228 7.80 -5.89 17.91
CA ASN A 228 7.66 -6.15 19.34
C ASN A 228 9.03 -6.33 20.02
N ALA A 229 10.00 -6.96 19.34
CA ALA A 229 11.37 -7.10 19.83
C ALA A 229 12.09 -5.75 19.93
N VAL A 230 11.87 -4.85 18.97
CA VAL A 230 12.39 -3.47 19.02
C VAL A 230 11.79 -2.72 20.20
N CYS A 231 10.48 -2.82 20.44
CA CYS A 231 9.88 -2.18 21.62
C CYS A 231 10.44 -2.71 22.94
N ASP A 232 10.70 -4.02 23.04
CA ASP A 232 11.34 -4.60 24.23
C ASP A 232 12.76 -4.05 24.43
N ALA A 233 13.55 -3.93 23.36
CA ALA A 233 14.89 -3.36 23.42
C ALA A 233 14.89 -1.89 23.85
N LEU A 234 13.99 -1.07 23.27
CA LEU A 234 13.88 0.35 23.61
C LEU A 234 13.41 0.57 25.05
N LYS A 235 12.50 -0.28 25.54
CA LYS A 235 12.01 -0.24 26.92
C LYS A 235 13.10 -0.46 27.96
N VAL A 236 14.07 -1.33 27.66
CA VAL A 236 15.22 -1.59 28.53
C VAL A 236 16.21 -0.42 28.54
N ILE A 237 16.36 0.30 27.41
CA ILE A 237 17.35 1.38 27.31
C ILE A 237 16.87 2.64 28.05
N ASN A 238 15.59 2.99 27.94
CA ASN A 238 15.05 4.26 28.45
C ASN A 238 14.31 4.12 29.78
N HIS A 239 14.95 3.49 30.77
CA HIS A 239 14.34 3.03 32.04
C HIS A 239 13.60 4.08 32.90
N GLU A 240 13.59 5.38 32.56
CA GLU A 240 12.89 6.42 33.35
C GLU A 240 11.96 7.41 32.60
N GLU A 241 11.97 7.57 31.26
CA GLU A 241 11.09 8.57 30.60
C GLU A 241 10.64 8.18 29.18
N LEU A 242 10.07 6.98 29.00
CA LEU A 242 9.50 6.58 27.70
C LEU A 242 8.15 7.19 27.34
N ASN A 243 7.65 8.15 28.11
CA ASN A 243 6.51 8.94 27.64
C ASN A 243 6.90 9.89 26.47
N ALA A 244 8.19 10.19 26.29
CA ALA A 244 8.69 11.19 25.33
C ALA A 244 9.42 10.62 24.09
N PHE A 245 9.76 9.32 24.05
CA PHE A 245 10.47 8.70 22.91
C PHE A 245 9.56 7.92 21.94
N THR A 246 8.25 8.15 22.05
CA THR A 246 7.12 7.54 21.32
C THR A 246 7.10 7.83 19.82
N PHE A 247 8.08 8.56 19.29
CA PHE A 247 7.91 9.41 18.11
C PHE A 247 8.32 8.81 16.75
N ILE A 248 8.93 7.62 16.69
CA ILE A 248 9.30 7.01 15.39
C ILE A 248 8.67 5.63 15.18
N PHE A 249 8.48 4.85 16.25
CA PHE A 249 7.91 3.50 16.18
C PHE A 249 6.72 3.28 17.10
N GLY A 250 6.29 4.30 17.85
CA GLY A 250 5.17 4.17 18.78
C GLY A 250 5.43 3.21 19.95
N CYS A 251 6.68 2.93 20.31
CA CYS A 251 7.00 2.46 21.67
C CYS A 251 7.16 3.71 22.54
#